data_AF-A0A966I5C4-F1
#
_entry.id   AF-A0A966I5C4-F1
#
_cell.length_a   1.000
_cell.length_b   1.000
_cell.length_c   1.000
_cell.angle_alpha   90.00
_cell.angle_beta   90.00
_cell.angle_gamma   90.00
#
_symmetry.space_group_name_H-M   'P 1'
#
loop_
_entity.id
_entity.type
_entity.pdbx_description
1 polymer ?
#
loop_
_entity_poly.entity_id
_entity_poly.type
_entity_poly.pdbx_seq_one_letter_code
_entity_poly.pdbx_strand_id
1 'polypeptide(L)'
;MAKFEDPLQQDLDFTPDEVTEEPATEEVQAQAQEEQVEEPAVQEQPELPAKYRGKTFEDVVKMHQELEKLNGKQAQEVGEHRKFFDEWAKRELLQSRAQQPKQEEQEDPDNKFFKSPTKSMDEYINNHPTIKEAQQQSLLMKAQTAQQQLQQQFPDYKEVINNNNFKEWVGSSPIRQQLYQEADANYDVIAAAELISTWKALSGATQEKKPTITPESQESRAKSLKAAAVDTGAPSVSSKKRYSRLALQNLLRTNPEKYYANSDEILLAYEEGRVY
;
A
#
# COMPACT_ATOMS: atom_id res chain seq x y z
N MET A 1 26.36 41.65 -32.63
CA MET A 1 26.96 41.97 -31.32
C MET A 1 25.87 41.90 -30.26
N ALA A 2 25.87 40.84 -29.48
CA ALA A 2 25.41 40.78 -28.10
C ALA A 2 26.12 39.54 -27.50
N LYS A 3 27.03 39.77 -26.56
CA LYS A 3 27.73 38.74 -25.79
C LYS A 3 26.88 38.45 -24.55
N PHE A 4 26.73 37.18 -24.19
CA PHE A 4 26.36 36.79 -22.84
C PHE A 4 27.07 35.48 -22.52
N GLU A 5 27.95 35.55 -21.52
CA GLU A 5 28.79 34.49 -20.99
C GLU A 5 27.99 33.33 -20.38
N ASP A 6 28.53 32.14 -20.58
CA ASP A 6 28.30 30.88 -19.88
C ASP A 6 28.85 30.96 -18.44
N PRO A 7 28.17 30.37 -17.44
CA PRO A 7 28.84 29.26 -16.76
C PRO A 7 27.87 28.20 -16.24
N LEU A 8 28.11 26.92 -16.54
CA LEU A 8 28.09 25.78 -15.59
C LEU A 8 28.24 24.45 -16.35
N GLN A 9 29.45 24.18 -16.83
CA GLN A 9 29.96 22.82 -16.99
C GLN A 9 30.98 22.58 -15.88
N GLN A 10 30.61 21.75 -14.90
CA GLN A 10 31.56 21.13 -13.99
C GLN A 10 31.33 19.63 -14.07
N ASP A 11 32.16 19.02 -14.92
CA ASP A 11 32.48 17.61 -14.90
C ASP A 11 33.10 17.26 -13.54
N LEU A 12 32.51 16.29 -12.84
CA LEU A 12 33.15 15.60 -11.71
C LEU A 12 33.38 14.16 -12.13
N ASP A 13 34.43 13.95 -12.90
CA ASP A 13 35.08 12.66 -13.08
C ASP A 13 35.76 12.28 -11.76
N PHE A 14 35.23 11.26 -11.10
CA PHE A 14 35.83 10.66 -9.90
C PHE A 14 36.70 9.47 -10.32
N THR A 15 38.01 9.63 -10.30
CA THR A 15 38.97 8.51 -10.45
C THR A 15 39.35 7.93 -9.08
N PRO A 16 39.47 6.60 -8.93
CA PRO A 16 39.43 5.92 -7.63
C PRO A 16 40.82 5.71 -6.98
N ASP A 17 41.81 6.55 -7.30
CA ASP A 17 43.22 6.23 -7.04
C ASP A 17 43.93 7.39 -6.33
N GLU A 18 43.50 7.74 -5.11
CA GLU A 18 44.29 8.62 -4.23
C GLU A 18 43.87 8.49 -2.74
N VAL A 19 44.08 7.33 -2.12
CA VAL A 19 44.23 7.27 -0.65
C VAL A 19 45.21 6.15 -0.27
N THR A 20 46.50 6.43 -0.44
CA THR A 20 47.57 5.69 0.23
C THR A 20 48.63 6.68 0.69
N GLU A 21 49.06 6.45 1.93
CA GLU A 21 50.25 6.98 2.62
C GLU A 21 50.08 8.23 3.51
N GLU A 22 50.26 7.97 4.81
CA GLU A 22 50.54 8.92 5.88
C GLU A 22 51.78 9.78 5.57
N PRO A 23 51.99 10.90 6.29
CA PRO A 23 52.98 10.79 7.34
C PRO A 23 52.64 11.55 8.64
N ALA A 24 53.25 11.04 9.71
CA ALA A 24 53.30 11.62 11.04
C ALA A 24 54.44 12.68 11.18
N THR A 25 54.37 13.40 12.31
CA THR A 25 55.41 14.11 13.10
C THR A 25 55.89 15.53 12.71
N GLU A 26 55.62 16.50 13.61
CA GLU A 26 56.55 17.46 14.29
C GLU A 26 55.71 18.38 15.22
N GLU A 27 55.72 18.17 16.54
CA GLU A 27 56.51 18.85 17.61
C GLU A 27 56.12 20.31 18.00
N VAL A 28 55.52 20.40 19.19
CA VAL A 28 55.74 21.33 20.33
C VAL A 28 55.72 22.86 20.11
N GLN A 29 54.77 23.52 20.78
CA GLN A 29 55.08 24.77 21.50
C GLN A 29 54.26 24.89 22.80
N ALA A 30 55.00 25.00 23.91
CA ALA A 30 54.49 25.24 25.25
C ALA A 30 54.18 26.73 25.46
N GLN A 31 53.05 27.02 26.10
CA GLN A 31 52.85 28.27 26.85
C GLN A 31 52.12 27.93 28.16
N ALA A 32 52.79 28.28 29.26
CA ALA A 32 52.25 28.22 30.61
C ALA A 32 51.71 29.60 31.00
N GLN A 33 50.50 29.64 31.58
CA GLN A 33 49.84 30.68 32.38
C GLN A 33 48.48 30.05 32.77
N GLU A 34 47.90 30.14 33.96
CA GLU A 34 48.25 30.73 35.25
C GLU A 34 47.45 29.93 36.29
N GLU A 35 47.98 29.82 37.50
CA GLU A 35 47.40 29.10 38.62
C GLU A 35 46.23 29.93 39.20
N GLN A 36 45.00 29.48 38.99
CA GLN A 36 43.83 29.99 39.70
C GLN A 36 43.31 28.88 40.63
N VAL A 37 43.48 29.12 41.93
CA VAL A 37 42.93 28.32 43.01
C VAL A 37 41.41 28.40 42.96
N GLU A 38 40.74 27.26 42.79
CA GLU A 38 39.31 27.11 43.05
C GLU A 38 39.11 26.00 44.10
N GLU A 39 38.28 26.32 45.09
CA GLU A 39 37.92 25.56 46.29
C GLU A 39 37.45 24.12 46.00
N PRO A 40 37.45 23.21 47.00
CA PRO A 40 37.22 21.80 46.76
C PRO A 40 35.78 21.58 46.29
N ALA A 41 35.61 21.18 45.03
CA ALA A 41 34.36 20.64 44.55
C ALA A 41 34.01 19.42 45.41
N VAL A 42 32.89 19.57 46.11
CA VAL A 42 32.17 18.57 46.90
C VAL A 42 32.26 17.21 46.24
N GLN A 43 32.72 16.20 47.00
CA GLN A 43 32.55 14.80 46.65
C GLN A 43 31.04 14.51 46.55
N GLU A 44 30.47 14.62 45.37
CA GLU A 44 29.22 13.94 45.07
C GLU A 44 29.51 12.44 45.18
N GLN A 45 28.99 11.81 46.24
CA GLN A 45 28.92 10.38 46.33
C GLN A 45 28.31 9.86 45.02
N PRO A 46 28.89 8.86 44.35
CA PRO A 46 28.29 8.32 43.15
C PRO A 46 26.94 7.70 43.54
N GLU A 47 25.86 8.44 43.32
CA GLU A 47 24.52 7.90 43.49
C GLU A 47 24.39 6.75 42.51
N LEU A 48 24.46 5.53 43.04
CA LEU A 48 24.25 4.32 42.25
C LEU A 48 22.95 4.50 41.44
N PRO A 49 22.99 4.30 40.11
CA PRO A 49 21.82 4.46 39.27
C PRO A 49 20.65 3.64 39.81
N ALA A 50 19.42 4.13 39.68
CA ALA A 50 18.23 3.54 40.30
C ALA A 50 18.06 2.02 40.07
N LYS A 51 18.61 1.48 38.96
CA LYS A 51 18.60 0.06 38.61
C LYS A 51 19.54 -0.84 39.42
N TYR A 52 20.51 -0.25 40.13
CA TYR A 52 21.52 -0.93 40.94
C TYR A 52 21.33 -0.73 42.45
N ARG A 53 20.40 0.15 42.88
CA ARG A 53 20.09 0.38 44.30
C ARG A 53 19.47 -0.88 44.91
N GLY A 54 20.01 -1.32 46.06
CA GLY A 54 19.50 -2.46 46.82
C GLY A 54 19.86 -3.85 46.28
N LYS A 55 20.62 -3.95 45.18
CA LYS A 55 21.15 -5.24 44.67
C LYS A 55 22.48 -5.57 45.34
N THR A 56 22.74 -6.85 45.56
CA THR A 56 24.04 -7.29 46.07
C THR A 56 25.12 -7.11 44.99
N PHE A 57 26.38 -6.91 45.39
CA PHE A 57 27.49 -6.78 44.44
C PHE A 57 27.58 -7.99 43.49
N GLU A 58 27.29 -9.19 43.99
CA GLU A 58 27.27 -10.42 43.20
C GLU A 58 26.17 -10.40 42.12
N ASP A 59 24.98 -9.86 42.43
CA ASP A 59 23.90 -9.71 41.45
C ASP A 59 24.21 -8.66 40.38
N VAL A 60 24.96 -7.61 40.72
CA VAL A 60 25.42 -6.60 39.75
C VAL A 60 26.44 -7.20 38.79
N VAL A 61 27.36 -8.03 39.28
CA VAL A 61 28.34 -8.73 38.43
C VAL A 61 27.64 -9.75 37.51
N LYS A 62 26.68 -10.53 38.01
CA LYS A 62 25.90 -11.46 37.17
C LYS A 62 25.14 -10.72 36.06
N MET A 63 24.48 -9.61 36.39
CA MET A 63 23.78 -8.78 35.40
C MET A 63 24.74 -8.21 34.34
N HIS A 64 25.94 -7.78 34.75
CA HIS A 64 26.95 -7.27 33.81
C HIS A 64 27.46 -8.38 32.88
N GLN A 65 27.72 -9.58 33.40
CA GLN A 65 28.12 -10.74 32.59
C GLN A 65 27.01 -11.18 31.61
N GLU A 66 25.75 -11.13 32.04
CA GLU A 66 24.60 -11.40 31.17
C GLU A 66 24.47 -10.34 30.06
N LEU A 67 24.66 -9.06 30.39
CA LEU A 67 24.68 -7.96 29.42
C LEU A 67 25.85 -8.09 28.44
N GLU A 68 27.05 -8.42 28.91
CA GLU A 68 28.22 -8.63 28.06
C GLU A 68 27.99 -9.81 27.10
N LYS A 69 27.40 -10.90 27.59
CA LYS A 69 27.04 -12.05 26.76
C LYS A 69 25.94 -11.71 25.74
N LEU A 70 24.94 -10.91 26.12
CA LEU A 70 23.88 -10.46 25.22
C LEU A 70 24.44 -9.51 24.16
N ASN A 71 25.29 -8.57 24.57
CA ASN A 71 25.97 -7.64 23.67
C ASN A 71 26.90 -8.38 22.69
N GLY A 72 27.60 -9.42 23.14
CA GLY A 72 28.41 -10.29 22.28
C GLY A 72 27.57 -11.03 21.23
N LYS A 73 26.37 -11.52 21.60
CA LYS A 73 25.42 -12.11 20.65
C LYS A 73 24.89 -11.09 19.65
N GLN A 74 24.51 -9.90 20.12
CA GLN A 74 24.07 -8.81 19.23
C GLN A 74 25.18 -8.37 18.28
N ALA A 75 26.43 -8.31 18.74
CA ALA A 75 27.57 -8.01 17.87
C ALA A 75 27.77 -9.08 16.78
N GLN A 76 27.54 -10.35 17.09
CA GLN A 76 27.55 -11.44 16.11
C GLN A 76 26.40 -11.29 15.10
N GLU A 77 25.17 -11.04 15.58
CA GLU A 77 24.00 -10.81 14.73
C GLU A 77 24.22 -9.62 13.77
N VAL A 78 24.72 -8.49 14.27
CA VAL A 78 25.03 -7.30 13.45
C VAL A 78 26.14 -7.59 12.42
N GLY A 79 27.14 -8.41 12.77
CA GLY A 79 28.16 -8.87 11.84
C GLY A 79 27.61 -9.74 10.72
N GLU A 80 26.64 -10.60 11.01
CA GLU A 80 25.91 -11.40 10.02
C GLU A 80 25.03 -10.53 9.11
N HIS A 81 24.35 -9.53 9.66
CA HIS A 81 23.58 -8.55 8.88
C HIS A 81 24.46 -7.76 7.91
N ARG A 82 25.67 -7.33 8.33
CA ARG A 82 26.62 -6.66 7.44
C ARG A 82 27.03 -7.57 6.28
N LYS A 83 27.37 -8.84 6.56
CA LYS A 83 27.73 -9.80 5.51
C LYS A 83 26.59 -10.04 4.54
N PHE A 84 25.37 -10.21 5.04
CA PHE A 84 24.18 -10.39 4.20
C PHE A 84 23.93 -9.16 3.31
N PHE A 85 24.07 -7.95 3.85
CA PHE A 85 23.95 -6.72 3.08
C PHE A 85 25.03 -6.63 1.99
N ASP A 86 26.28 -6.95 2.31
CA ASP A 86 27.38 -6.95 1.36
C ASP A 86 27.17 -7.98 0.24
N GLU A 87 26.67 -9.18 0.56
CA GLU A 87 26.30 -10.20 -0.42
C GLU A 87 25.13 -9.76 -1.30
N TRP A 88 24.10 -9.15 -0.70
CA TRP A 88 22.97 -8.61 -1.43
C TRP A 88 23.39 -7.47 -2.37
N ALA A 89 24.19 -6.51 -1.89
CA ALA A 89 24.71 -5.41 -2.67
C ALA A 89 25.61 -5.88 -3.82
N LYS A 90 26.47 -6.89 -3.59
CA LYS A 90 27.25 -7.53 -4.66
C LYS A 90 26.34 -8.19 -5.70
N ARG A 91 25.28 -8.89 -5.27
CA ARG A 91 24.34 -9.52 -6.19
C ARG A 91 23.60 -8.49 -7.04
N GLU A 92 23.13 -7.41 -6.43
CA GLU A 92 22.46 -6.29 -7.12
C GLU A 92 23.41 -5.61 -8.12
N LEU A 93 24.67 -5.39 -7.73
CA LEU A 93 25.69 -4.82 -8.62
C LEU A 93 26.01 -5.74 -9.81
N LEU A 94 26.08 -7.05 -9.59
CA LEU A 94 26.29 -8.02 -10.66
C LEU A 94 25.09 -8.11 -11.60
N GLN A 95 23.86 -8.04 -11.06
CA GLN A 95 22.64 -8.04 -11.86
C GLN A 95 22.52 -6.76 -12.69
N SER A 96 22.75 -5.59 -12.09
CA SER A 96 22.75 -4.32 -12.81
C SER A 96 23.82 -4.28 -13.91
N ARG A 97 25.05 -4.74 -13.63
CA ARG A 97 26.11 -4.83 -14.65
C ARG A 97 25.79 -5.82 -15.79
N ALA A 98 25.13 -6.94 -15.49
CA ALA A 98 24.70 -7.89 -16.51
C ALA A 98 23.54 -7.37 -17.38
N GLN A 99 22.75 -6.42 -16.85
CA GLN A 99 21.62 -5.81 -17.55
C GLN A 99 21.95 -4.47 -18.21
N GLN A 100 23.12 -3.88 -17.94
CA GLN A 100 23.55 -2.72 -18.73
C GLN A 100 23.78 -3.17 -20.18
N PRO A 101 23.07 -2.60 -21.17
CA PRO A 101 23.44 -2.81 -22.56
C PRO A 101 24.89 -2.36 -22.70
N LYS A 102 25.73 -3.23 -23.27
CA LYS A 102 27.10 -2.86 -23.70
C LYS A 102 26.99 -1.49 -24.34
N GLN A 103 27.67 -0.49 -23.80
CA GLN A 103 27.85 0.79 -24.49
C GLN A 103 28.48 0.44 -25.84
N GLU A 104 27.66 0.40 -26.89
CA GLU A 104 28.16 0.52 -28.24
C GLU A 104 28.86 1.87 -28.25
N GLU A 105 30.18 1.88 -28.49
CA GLU A 105 30.91 3.10 -28.81
C GLU A 105 30.02 3.90 -29.77
N GLN A 106 29.81 5.19 -29.50
CA GLN A 106 29.12 6.08 -30.43
C GLN A 106 29.96 6.14 -31.71
N GLU A 107 29.75 5.16 -32.58
CA GLU A 107 30.33 5.13 -33.90
C GLU A 107 29.78 6.34 -34.64
N ASP A 108 30.65 6.99 -35.41
CA ASP A 108 30.27 8.08 -36.30
C ASP A 108 29.01 7.68 -37.10
N PRO A 109 27.96 8.51 -37.15
CA PRO A 109 26.72 8.21 -37.85
C PRO A 109 26.95 7.75 -39.29
N ASP A 110 27.98 8.27 -39.95
CA ASP A 110 28.36 7.85 -41.31
C ASP A 110 28.86 6.40 -41.31
N ASN A 111 29.73 6.03 -40.37
CA ASN A 111 30.24 4.67 -40.23
C ASN A 111 29.12 3.67 -39.90
N LYS A 112 28.18 4.06 -39.03
CA LYS A 112 27.00 3.26 -38.69
C LYS A 112 26.10 3.05 -39.92
N PHE A 113 25.89 4.10 -40.73
CA PHE A 113 25.15 4.00 -41.99
C PHE A 113 25.83 3.05 -42.98
N PHE A 114 27.15 3.07 -43.10
CA PHE A 114 27.86 2.13 -43.98
C PHE A 114 27.79 0.67 -43.52
N LYS A 115 27.88 0.43 -42.21
CA LYS A 115 27.78 -0.93 -41.63
C LYS A 115 26.36 -1.48 -41.63
N SER A 116 25.35 -0.62 -41.45
CA SER A 116 23.94 -1.02 -41.32
C SER A 116 23.00 0.10 -41.80
N PRO A 117 22.87 0.32 -43.12
CA PRO A 117 22.15 1.47 -43.67
C PRO A 117 20.66 1.50 -43.30
N THR A 118 20.01 0.33 -43.24
CA THR A 118 18.60 0.22 -42.85
C THR A 118 18.38 0.64 -41.40
N LYS A 119 19.18 0.11 -40.47
CA LYS A 119 19.09 0.45 -39.03
C LYS A 119 19.35 1.93 -38.78
N SER A 120 20.36 2.50 -39.43
CA SER A 120 20.67 3.93 -39.32
C SER A 120 19.56 4.81 -39.87
N MET A 121 18.93 4.41 -40.99
CA MET A 121 17.80 5.13 -41.54
C MET A 121 16.58 5.06 -40.62
N ASP A 122 16.25 3.89 -40.07
CA ASP A 122 15.15 3.72 -39.13
C ASP A 122 15.37 4.57 -37.87
N GLU A 123 16.59 4.58 -37.34
CA GLU A 123 16.98 5.40 -36.19
C GLU A 123 16.85 6.90 -36.50
N TYR A 124 17.29 7.34 -37.69
CA TYR A 124 17.14 8.72 -38.13
C TYR A 124 15.66 9.12 -38.28
N ILE A 125 14.84 8.29 -38.91
CA ILE A 125 13.40 8.52 -39.10
C ILE A 125 12.70 8.61 -37.74
N ASN A 126 12.95 7.65 -36.84
CA ASN A 126 12.36 7.66 -35.50
C ASN A 126 12.83 8.85 -34.66
N ASN A 127 14.04 9.35 -34.92
CA ASN A 127 14.60 10.51 -34.23
C ASN A 127 14.30 11.86 -34.88
N HIS A 128 13.74 11.88 -36.09
CA HIS A 128 13.51 13.09 -36.85
C HIS A 128 12.53 14.03 -36.14
N PRO A 129 12.85 15.34 -35.97
CA PRO A 129 12.05 16.26 -35.17
C PRO A 129 10.61 16.37 -35.66
N THR A 130 10.39 16.53 -36.97
CA THR A 130 9.02 16.66 -37.51
C THR A 130 8.19 15.39 -37.35
N ILE A 131 8.81 14.21 -37.39
CA ILE A 131 8.10 12.93 -37.21
C ILE A 131 7.75 12.75 -35.74
N LYS A 132 8.67 13.08 -34.83
CA LYS A 132 8.39 13.11 -33.38
C LYS A 132 7.27 14.09 -33.04
N GLU A 133 7.30 15.30 -33.58
CA GLU A 133 6.25 16.29 -33.42
C GLU A 133 4.91 15.78 -33.96
N ALA A 134 4.89 15.19 -35.17
CA ALA A 134 3.68 14.61 -35.75
C ALA A 134 3.14 13.43 -34.94
N GLN A 135 4.00 12.57 -34.39
CA GLN A 135 3.61 11.47 -33.50
C GLN A 135 3.00 12.01 -32.21
N GLN A 136 3.62 13.03 -31.59
CA GLN A 136 3.09 13.68 -30.39
C GLN A 136 1.74 14.35 -30.67
N GLN A 137 1.61 15.07 -31.78
CA GLN A 137 0.34 15.67 -32.19
C GLN A 137 -0.74 14.62 -32.45
N SER A 138 -0.40 13.52 -33.10
CA SER A 138 -1.30 12.40 -33.33
C SER A 138 -1.79 11.79 -32.01
N LEU A 139 -0.88 11.59 -31.04
CA LEU A 139 -1.22 11.11 -29.71
C LEU A 139 -2.17 12.08 -28.98
N LEU A 140 -1.87 13.38 -29.00
CA LEU A 140 -2.70 14.40 -28.37
C LEU A 140 -4.10 14.45 -29.01
N MET A 141 -4.18 14.40 -30.34
CA MET A 141 -5.45 14.35 -31.06
C MET A 141 -6.23 13.08 -30.70
N LYS A 142 -5.56 11.93 -30.64
CA LYS A 142 -6.18 10.66 -30.24
C LYS A 142 -6.74 10.77 -28.82
N ALA A 143 -5.96 11.29 -27.87
CA ALA A 143 -6.40 11.50 -26.49
C ALA A 143 -7.64 12.43 -26.42
N GLN A 144 -7.60 13.54 -27.15
CA GLN A 144 -8.71 14.50 -27.18
C GLN A 144 -9.99 13.89 -27.79
N THR A 145 -9.87 13.17 -28.90
CA THR A 145 -11.01 12.49 -29.54
C THR A 145 -11.60 11.40 -28.65
N ALA A 146 -10.74 10.60 -28.01
CA ALA A 146 -11.16 9.57 -27.06
C ALA A 146 -11.91 10.19 -25.86
N GLN A 147 -11.37 11.29 -25.31
CA GLN A 147 -12.02 12.01 -24.22
C GLN A 147 -13.40 12.53 -24.62
N GLN A 148 -13.55 13.10 -25.82
CA GLN A 148 -14.83 13.60 -26.31
C GLN A 148 -15.85 12.47 -26.50
N GLN A 149 -15.46 11.36 -27.10
CA GLN A 149 -16.34 10.20 -27.29
C GLN A 149 -16.76 9.62 -25.94
N LEU A 150 -15.83 9.49 -25.01
CA LEU A 150 -16.12 8.98 -23.67
C LEU A 150 -17.06 9.90 -22.90
N GLN A 151 -16.88 11.22 -23.00
CA GLN A 151 -17.77 12.20 -22.38
C GLN A 151 -19.19 12.17 -22.99
N GLN A 152 -19.32 11.92 -24.29
CA GLN A 152 -20.62 11.79 -24.95
C GLN A 152 -21.37 10.53 -24.49
N GLN A 153 -20.67 9.40 -24.32
CA GLN A 153 -21.27 8.14 -23.89
C GLN A 153 -21.53 8.11 -22.37
N PHE A 154 -20.63 8.69 -21.58
CA PHE A 154 -20.68 8.68 -20.13
C PHE A 154 -20.29 10.07 -19.57
N PRO A 155 -21.25 10.99 -19.40
CA PRO A 155 -20.96 12.35 -18.93
C PRO A 155 -20.26 12.43 -17.55
N ASP A 156 -20.53 11.45 -16.70
CA ASP A 156 -20.04 11.25 -15.33
C ASP A 156 -18.78 10.36 -15.26
N TYR A 157 -18.14 10.03 -16.39
CA TYR A 157 -16.98 9.11 -16.41
C TYR A 157 -15.84 9.56 -15.47
N LYS A 158 -15.61 10.87 -15.32
CA LYS A 158 -14.60 11.43 -14.42
C LYS A 158 -14.88 11.09 -12.96
N GLU A 159 -16.14 11.08 -12.55
CA GLU A 159 -16.54 10.72 -11.19
C GLU A 159 -16.36 9.22 -10.96
N VAL A 160 -16.71 8.40 -11.95
CA VAL A 160 -16.56 6.95 -11.91
C VAL A 160 -15.07 6.55 -11.78
N ILE A 161 -14.19 7.11 -12.60
CA ILE A 161 -12.75 6.77 -12.58
C ILE A 161 -12.07 7.22 -11.28
N ASN A 162 -12.51 8.35 -10.71
CA ASN A 162 -11.98 8.83 -9.44
C ASN A 162 -12.53 8.08 -8.22
N ASN A 163 -13.57 7.26 -8.37
CA ASN A 163 -14.15 6.48 -7.29
C ASN A 163 -13.21 5.33 -6.86
N ASN A 164 -12.86 5.27 -5.57
CA ASN A 164 -12.01 4.20 -5.05
C ASN A 164 -12.63 2.81 -5.22
N ASN A 165 -13.95 2.69 -5.07
CA ASN A 165 -14.63 1.39 -5.26
C ASN A 165 -14.51 0.89 -6.71
N PHE A 166 -14.49 1.82 -7.68
CA PHE A 166 -14.27 1.46 -9.08
C PHE A 166 -12.83 0.96 -9.28
N LYS A 167 -11.84 1.63 -8.70
CA LYS A 167 -10.43 1.19 -8.77
C LYS A 167 -10.21 -0.18 -8.12
N GLU A 168 -10.82 -0.44 -6.97
CA GLU A 168 -10.79 -1.76 -6.32
C GLU A 168 -11.47 -2.84 -7.16
N TRP A 169 -12.61 -2.50 -7.76
CA TRP A 169 -13.31 -3.40 -8.67
C TRP A 169 -12.47 -3.70 -9.92
N VAL A 170 -11.89 -2.71 -10.58
CA VAL A 170 -10.93 -2.94 -11.68
C VAL A 170 -9.78 -3.82 -11.21
N GLY A 171 -9.19 -3.51 -10.06
CA GLY A 171 -8.09 -4.24 -9.45
C GLY A 171 -8.38 -5.70 -9.09
N SER A 172 -9.63 -6.08 -8.87
CA SER A 172 -10.00 -7.45 -8.48
C SER A 172 -10.12 -8.44 -9.65
N SER A 173 -9.98 -8.00 -10.91
CA SER A 173 -9.96 -8.90 -12.07
C SER A 173 -8.81 -8.57 -13.03
N PRO A 174 -7.96 -9.55 -13.39
CA PRO A 174 -6.86 -9.32 -14.34
C PRO A 174 -7.33 -8.78 -15.70
N ILE A 175 -8.48 -9.24 -16.19
CA ILE A 175 -9.05 -8.78 -17.46
C ILE A 175 -9.46 -7.31 -17.37
N ARG A 176 -10.00 -6.87 -16.23
CA ARG A 176 -10.36 -5.46 -16.04
C ARG A 176 -9.14 -4.56 -15.93
N GLN A 177 -8.07 -5.04 -15.28
CA GLN A 177 -6.80 -4.34 -15.24
C GLN A 177 -6.21 -4.17 -16.64
N GLN A 178 -6.25 -5.21 -17.48
CA GLN A 178 -5.78 -5.13 -18.86
C GLN A 178 -6.60 -4.11 -19.67
N LEU A 179 -7.94 -4.18 -19.61
CA LEU A 179 -8.80 -3.20 -20.29
C LEU A 179 -8.54 -1.77 -19.81
N TYR A 180 -8.23 -1.59 -18.52
CA TYR A 180 -7.92 -0.28 -17.96
C TYR A 180 -6.58 0.24 -18.49
N GLN A 181 -5.57 -0.63 -18.59
CA GLN A 181 -4.28 -0.28 -19.20
C GLN A 181 -4.41 0.02 -20.68
N GLU A 182 -5.20 -0.75 -21.44
CA GLU A 182 -5.45 -0.51 -22.85
C GLU A 182 -6.19 0.83 -23.06
N ALA A 183 -7.18 1.13 -22.22
CA ALA A 183 -7.87 2.42 -22.22
C ALA A 183 -6.92 3.59 -21.93
N ASP A 184 -6.01 3.46 -20.96
CA ASP A 184 -5.09 4.53 -20.55
C ASP A 184 -3.91 4.71 -21.52
N ALA A 185 -3.24 3.61 -21.90
CA ALA A 185 -2.05 3.65 -22.75
C ALA A 185 -2.37 3.95 -24.22
N ASN A 186 -3.47 3.38 -24.74
CA ASN A 186 -3.81 3.50 -26.15
C ASN A 186 -4.97 4.46 -26.41
N TYR A 187 -5.55 5.09 -25.39
CA TYR A 187 -6.77 5.89 -25.51
C TYR A 187 -7.92 5.08 -26.16
N ASP A 188 -8.03 3.79 -25.82
CA ASP A 188 -9.08 2.91 -26.36
C ASP A 188 -10.43 3.20 -25.67
N VAL A 189 -11.33 3.81 -26.44
CA VAL A 189 -12.67 4.18 -25.99
C VAL A 189 -13.55 2.96 -25.76
N ILE A 190 -13.37 1.89 -26.54
CA ILE A 190 -14.20 0.68 -26.42
C ILE A 190 -13.87 -0.01 -25.09
N ALA A 191 -12.58 -0.17 -24.78
CA ALA A 191 -12.15 -0.75 -23.51
C ALA A 191 -12.64 0.08 -22.31
N ALA A 192 -12.54 1.41 -22.38
CA ALA A 192 -13.05 2.31 -21.35
C ALA A 192 -14.58 2.21 -21.20
N ALA A 193 -15.30 2.16 -22.31
CA ALA A 193 -16.76 2.07 -22.34
C ALA A 193 -17.27 0.75 -21.75
N GLU A 194 -16.63 -0.37 -22.06
CA GLU A 194 -16.94 -1.67 -21.47
C GLU A 194 -16.75 -1.65 -19.95
N LEU A 195 -15.63 -1.10 -19.45
CA LEU A 195 -15.39 -1.00 -18.00
C LEU A 195 -16.43 -0.12 -17.29
N ILE A 196 -16.72 1.06 -17.83
CA ILE A 196 -17.64 2.01 -17.19
C ILE A 196 -19.07 1.49 -17.27
N SER A 197 -19.49 0.94 -18.41
CA SER A 197 -20.85 0.41 -18.57
C SER A 197 -21.11 -0.79 -17.67
N THR A 198 -20.16 -1.73 -17.58
CA THR A 198 -20.29 -2.91 -16.70
C THR A 198 -20.25 -2.53 -15.22
N TRP A 199 -19.41 -1.58 -14.83
CA TRP A 199 -19.42 -1.03 -13.48
C TRP A 199 -20.76 -0.38 -13.14
N LYS A 200 -21.31 0.43 -14.04
CA LYS A 200 -22.62 1.08 -13.85
C LYS A 200 -23.75 0.07 -13.76
N ALA A 201 -23.72 -0.97 -14.59
CA ALA A 201 -24.70 -2.05 -14.50
C ALA A 201 -24.66 -2.74 -13.13
N LEU A 202 -23.47 -3.00 -12.59
CA LEU A 202 -23.31 -3.66 -11.29
C LEU A 202 -23.62 -2.73 -10.10
N SER A 203 -23.14 -1.49 -10.15
CA SER A 203 -23.35 -0.49 -9.11
C SER A 203 -24.79 0.01 -9.08
N GLY A 204 -25.44 0.19 -10.23
CA GLY A 204 -26.87 0.46 -10.35
C GLY A 204 -27.73 -0.67 -9.78
N ALA A 205 -27.42 -1.92 -10.11
CA ALA A 205 -28.07 -3.09 -9.49
C ALA A 205 -27.83 -3.18 -7.97
N THR A 206 -26.76 -2.55 -7.47
CA THR A 206 -26.46 -2.46 -6.03
C THR A 206 -27.19 -1.28 -5.37
N GLN A 207 -27.40 -0.17 -6.08
CA GLN A 207 -28.17 0.98 -5.60
C GLN A 207 -29.68 0.69 -5.57
N GLU A 208 -30.24 0.06 -6.60
CA GLU A 208 -31.66 -0.35 -6.60
C GLU A 208 -31.98 -1.36 -5.50
N LYS A 209 -30.98 -2.12 -5.01
CA LYS A 209 -31.13 -3.09 -3.92
C LYS A 209 -30.75 -2.57 -2.54
N LYS A 210 -30.29 -1.31 -2.42
CA LYS A 210 -30.18 -0.64 -1.14
C LYS A 210 -31.43 0.21 -0.97
N PRO A 211 -32.50 -0.28 -0.29
CA PRO A 211 -33.55 0.62 0.14
C PRO A 211 -32.87 1.68 1.00
N THR A 212 -32.84 2.93 0.52
CA THR A 212 -32.48 4.06 1.35
C THR A 212 -33.45 4.01 2.53
N ILE A 213 -32.95 3.64 3.70
CA ILE A 213 -33.71 3.67 4.95
C ILE A 213 -33.84 5.15 5.31
N THR A 214 -34.68 5.88 4.59
CA THR A 214 -35.18 7.17 5.06
C THR A 214 -36.11 6.89 6.25
N PRO A 215 -36.26 7.83 7.20
CA PRO A 215 -37.26 7.68 8.27
C PRO A 215 -38.67 7.43 7.70
N GLU A 216 -38.95 8.00 6.52
CA GLU A 216 -40.19 7.78 5.77
C GLU A 216 -40.33 6.36 5.20
N SER A 217 -39.22 5.72 4.81
CA SER A 217 -39.20 4.29 4.43
C SER A 217 -39.41 3.36 5.64
N GLN A 218 -38.93 3.74 6.82
CA GLN A 218 -39.25 3.01 8.05
C GLN A 218 -40.72 3.16 8.43
N GLU A 219 -41.30 4.35 8.27
CA GLU A 219 -42.73 4.56 8.49
C GLU A 219 -43.61 3.83 7.48
N SER A 220 -43.26 3.84 6.19
CA SER A 220 -44.02 3.11 5.16
C SER A 220 -43.89 1.60 5.37
N ARG A 221 -42.72 1.11 5.80
CA ARG A 221 -42.51 -0.28 6.24
C ARG A 221 -43.31 -0.60 7.51
N ALA A 222 -43.35 0.28 8.49
CA ALA A 222 -44.14 0.11 9.70
C ALA A 222 -45.64 0.13 9.42
N LYS A 223 -46.11 0.99 8.50
CA LYS A 223 -47.49 1.05 8.03
C LYS A 223 -47.88 -0.19 7.23
N SER A 224 -47.01 -0.67 6.33
CA SER A 224 -47.25 -1.91 5.58
C SER A 224 -47.20 -3.16 6.46
N LEU A 225 -46.31 -3.22 7.46
CA LEU A 225 -46.31 -4.27 8.48
C LEU A 225 -47.54 -4.19 9.38
N LYS A 226 -48.02 -3.00 9.75
CA LYS A 226 -49.27 -2.81 10.51
C LYS A 226 -50.52 -3.13 9.68
N ALA A 227 -50.51 -2.82 8.38
CA ALA A 227 -51.58 -3.17 7.45
C ALA A 227 -51.63 -4.68 7.17
N ALA A 228 -50.48 -5.36 7.16
CA ALA A 228 -50.40 -6.82 7.16
C ALA A 228 -50.78 -7.44 8.52
N ALA A 229 -50.75 -6.66 9.60
CA ALA A 229 -51.18 -7.05 10.94
C ALA A 229 -52.67 -6.70 11.21
N VAL A 230 -53.47 -6.51 10.17
CA VAL A 230 -54.93 -6.32 10.32
C VAL A 230 -55.58 -7.69 10.51
N ASP A 231 -56.00 -7.90 11.75
CA ASP A 231 -57.09 -8.73 12.26
C ASP A 231 -57.56 -9.88 11.34
N THR A 232 -57.01 -11.08 11.54
CA THR A 232 -57.66 -12.33 11.11
C THR A 232 -58.82 -12.63 12.06
N GLY A 233 -59.84 -11.77 12.03
CA GLY A 233 -61.13 -11.98 12.66
C GLY A 233 -61.95 -13.00 11.88
N ALA A 234 -61.63 -14.29 12.04
CA ALA A 234 -62.51 -15.40 11.72
C ALA A 234 -62.20 -16.56 12.68
N PRO A 235 -63.20 -17.23 13.28
CA PRO A 235 -62.98 -18.31 14.24
C PRO A 235 -62.61 -19.59 13.48
N SER A 236 -61.42 -19.63 12.88
CA SER A 236 -60.82 -20.86 12.40
C SER A 236 -59.86 -21.35 13.47
N VAL A 237 -60.19 -22.50 14.06
CA VAL A 237 -59.42 -23.30 15.03
C VAL A 237 -57.93 -22.95 14.99
N SER A 238 -57.47 -22.15 15.96
CA SER A 238 -56.08 -21.69 16.01
C SER A 238 -55.17 -22.91 16.09
N SER A 239 -54.39 -23.16 15.05
CA SER A 239 -53.41 -24.24 15.07
C SER A 239 -52.40 -23.96 16.19
N LYS A 240 -52.19 -24.95 17.07
CA LYS A 240 -51.24 -24.82 18.19
C LYS A 240 -49.86 -24.48 17.66
N LYS A 241 -49.14 -23.61 18.37
CA LYS A 241 -47.84 -23.09 17.94
C LYS A 241 -46.82 -24.24 17.78
N ARG A 242 -46.05 -24.24 16.69
CA ARG A 242 -44.95 -25.19 16.48
C ARG A 242 -43.61 -24.53 16.80
N TYR A 243 -42.69 -25.30 17.38
CA TYR A 243 -41.38 -24.82 17.81
C TYR A 243 -40.28 -25.50 17.00
N SER A 244 -39.22 -24.79 16.66
CA SER A 244 -38.01 -25.40 16.08
C SER A 244 -37.06 -25.82 17.19
N ARG A 245 -36.41 -26.99 17.06
CA ARG A 245 -35.39 -27.44 18.02
C ARG A 245 -34.28 -26.40 18.21
N LEU A 246 -33.81 -25.81 17.11
CA LEU A 246 -32.76 -24.78 17.16
C LEU A 246 -33.24 -23.51 17.88
N ALA A 247 -34.51 -23.14 17.71
CA ALA A 247 -35.10 -21.99 18.40
C ALA A 247 -35.20 -22.23 19.91
N LEU A 248 -35.58 -23.45 20.33
CA LEU A 248 -35.61 -23.83 21.74
C LEU A 248 -34.19 -23.87 22.35
N GLN A 249 -33.20 -24.39 21.63
CA GLN A 249 -31.80 -24.37 22.07
C GLN A 249 -31.25 -22.94 22.20
N ASN A 250 -31.56 -22.08 21.23
CA ASN A 250 -31.19 -20.66 21.31
C ASN A 250 -31.91 -19.95 22.45
N LEU A 251 -33.18 -20.28 22.71
CA LEU A 251 -33.93 -19.74 23.84
C LEU A 251 -33.30 -20.15 25.16
N LEU A 252 -32.92 -21.42 25.33
CA LEU A 252 -32.23 -21.91 26.52
C LEU A 252 -30.87 -21.20 26.71
N ARG A 253 -30.12 -20.98 25.63
CA ARG A 253 -28.80 -20.31 25.67
C ARG A 253 -28.88 -18.82 25.96
N THR A 254 -29.89 -18.14 25.42
CA THR A 254 -29.99 -16.67 25.49
C THR A 254 -30.84 -16.19 26.67
N ASN A 255 -31.92 -16.90 27.00
CA ASN A 255 -32.89 -16.53 28.02
C ASN A 255 -33.46 -17.78 28.71
N PRO A 256 -32.68 -18.41 29.60
CA PRO A 256 -33.09 -19.65 30.27
C PRO A 256 -34.35 -19.48 31.12
N GLU A 257 -34.53 -18.34 31.79
CA GLU A 257 -35.74 -18.10 32.60
C GLU A 257 -37.04 -18.19 31.78
N LYS A 258 -37.01 -17.67 30.55
CA LYS A 258 -38.17 -17.71 29.66
C LYS A 258 -38.42 -19.11 29.11
N TYR A 259 -37.38 -19.92 28.96
CA TYR A 259 -37.52 -21.34 28.62
C TYR A 259 -38.26 -22.09 29.73
N TYR A 260 -37.83 -21.93 30.99
CA TYR A 260 -38.46 -22.59 32.13
C TYR A 260 -39.85 -22.06 32.44
N ALA A 261 -40.11 -20.76 32.28
CA ALA A 261 -41.45 -20.19 32.47
C ALA A 261 -42.50 -20.76 31.49
N ASN A 262 -42.06 -21.29 30.34
CA ASN A 262 -42.93 -21.92 29.34
C ASN A 262 -42.71 -23.44 29.28
N SER A 263 -42.15 -24.06 30.34
CA SER A 263 -41.83 -25.49 30.35
C SER A 263 -43.01 -26.37 29.98
N ASP A 264 -44.20 -26.05 30.49
CA ASP A 264 -45.38 -26.89 30.35
C ASP A 264 -45.87 -26.93 28.90
N GLU A 265 -45.86 -25.79 28.22
CA GLU A 265 -46.21 -25.71 26.79
C GLU A 265 -45.12 -26.33 25.90
N ILE A 266 -43.85 -26.18 26.27
CA ILE A 266 -42.73 -26.79 25.53
C ILE A 266 -42.81 -28.32 25.63
N LEU A 267 -43.08 -28.86 26.82
CA LEU A 267 -43.28 -30.30 27.03
C LEU A 267 -44.48 -30.81 26.24
N LEU A 268 -45.62 -30.12 26.32
CA LEU A 268 -46.80 -30.44 25.52
C LEU A 268 -46.50 -30.41 24.02
N ALA A 269 -45.66 -29.48 23.55
CA ALA A 269 -45.24 -29.43 22.16
C ALA A 269 -44.35 -30.61 21.76
N TYR A 270 -43.51 -31.15 22.66
CA TYR A 270 -42.76 -32.38 22.42
C TYR A 270 -43.68 -33.60 22.34
N GLU A 271 -44.65 -33.71 23.25
CA GLU A 271 -45.62 -34.80 23.29
C GLU A 271 -46.53 -34.82 22.04
N GLU A 272 -46.98 -33.64 21.60
CA GLU A 272 -47.83 -33.49 20.42
C GLU A 272 -47.05 -33.46 19.09
N GLY A 273 -45.73 -33.68 19.11
CA GLY A 273 -44.89 -33.70 17.90
C GLY A 273 -44.79 -32.33 17.19
N ARG A 274 -45.05 -31.24 17.92
CA ARG A 274 -45.00 -29.86 17.41
C ARG A 274 -43.59 -29.25 17.43
N VAL A 275 -42.58 -30.03 17.79
CA VAL A 275 -41.17 -29.64 17.75
C VAL A 275 -40.46 -30.27 16.55
N TYR A 276 -40.03 -29.45 15.60
CA TYR A 276 -39.38 -29.89 14.35
C TYR A 276 -37.90 -29.53 14.25
#